data_AF-A0A850LTI7-F1
#
_entry.id   AF-A0A850LTI7-F1
#
_cell.length_a   1.000
_cell.length_b   1.000
_cell.length_c   1.000
_cell.angle_alpha   90.00
_cell.angle_beta   90.00
_cell.angle_gamma   90.00
#
_symmetry.space_group_name_H-M   'P 1'
#
loop_
_entity.id
_entity.type
_entity.pdbx_description
1 polymer ?
#
loop_
_entity_poly.entity_id
_entity_poly.type
_entity_poly.pdbx_seq_one_letter_code
_entity_poly.pdbx_strand_id
1 'polypeptide(L)'
;DYEETVTVWEPRERALMILAADLCHHCGRCVLEGRKGDLCPEKLEPEKIVYGPQGWGPARNIVAFTGGDVTCQADFYVEVSEKIKDQCKKMWVLIETNGFGLTPQNLDRFQSAGVDSYWLDIKAYDPKIYKKLCGTSNETVLAAPAGIVDRGFALEVLSLYIPNWVEVEELEKIAKLVAEVDKNIPFTILAFFPMYKMKDERSPNLMEMLKAYSTVKATGLKTIKLGNMGQFVKTNQDLNILLSVVGKEGIG
;
A
#
# COMPACT_ATOMS: atom_id res chain seq x y z
N ASP A 1 25.88 2.92 -3.97
CA ASP A 1 25.20 2.57 -5.24
C ASP A 1 23.77 3.10 -5.30
N TYR A 2 22.77 2.52 -4.61
CA TYR A 2 21.38 2.98 -4.77
C TYR A 2 21.16 4.46 -4.42
N GLU A 3 21.75 4.94 -3.32
CA GLU A 3 21.66 6.35 -2.91
C GLU A 3 22.05 7.34 -4.02
N GLU A 4 23.07 7.00 -4.82
CA GLU A 4 23.55 7.84 -5.92
C GLU A 4 22.56 7.93 -7.08
N THR A 5 21.65 6.95 -7.17
CA THR A 5 20.60 6.90 -8.19
C THR A 5 19.32 7.63 -7.78
N VAL A 6 19.20 8.06 -6.52
CA VAL A 6 18.00 8.72 -5.99
C VAL A 6 17.72 10.02 -6.74
N THR A 7 16.58 10.09 -7.40
CA THR A 7 16.13 11.27 -8.15
C THR A 7 15.17 12.14 -7.33
N VAL A 8 14.51 11.56 -6.32
CA VAL A 8 13.53 12.25 -5.47
C VAL A 8 13.78 11.94 -4.00
N TRP A 9 13.89 13.00 -3.19
CA TRP A 9 14.02 12.91 -1.74
C TRP A 9 12.71 13.32 -1.07
N GLU A 10 12.14 12.41 -0.29
CA GLU A 10 10.88 12.57 0.43
C GLU A 10 11.15 12.69 1.94
N PRO A 11 10.30 13.41 2.69
CA PRO A 11 10.32 13.38 4.14
C PRO A 11 9.80 12.01 4.65
N ARG A 12 10.09 11.69 5.92
CA ARG A 12 9.75 10.41 6.55
C ARG A 12 8.27 10.09 6.48
N GLU A 13 7.42 11.09 6.67
CA GLU A 13 5.95 10.96 6.67
C GLU A 13 5.42 10.57 5.29
N ARG A 14 6.23 10.74 4.24
CA ARG A 14 5.91 10.34 2.86
C ARG A 14 6.59 9.05 2.44
N ALA A 15 7.24 8.32 3.36
CA ALA A 15 7.82 7.00 3.12
C ALA A 15 6.75 5.88 2.98
N LEU A 16 5.69 6.15 2.22
CA LEU A 16 4.55 5.27 1.98
C LEU A 16 4.43 4.98 0.47
N MET A 17 3.93 3.79 0.12
CA MET A 17 3.67 3.38 -1.26
C MET A 17 2.56 4.23 -1.87
N ILE A 18 1.43 4.40 -1.18
CA ILE A 18 0.25 5.11 -1.67
C ILE A 18 0.56 6.55 -2.11
N LEU A 19 1.55 7.19 -1.49
CA LEU A 19 1.98 8.56 -1.78
C LEU A 19 2.99 8.63 -2.94
N ALA A 20 3.54 7.49 -3.40
CA ALA A 20 4.33 7.42 -4.63
C ALA A 20 3.48 7.84 -5.85
N ALA A 21 2.21 7.43 -5.86
CA ALA A 21 1.25 7.79 -6.90
C ALA A 21 0.94 9.29 -6.96
N ASP A 22 1.25 10.07 -5.91
CA ASP A 22 1.14 11.53 -5.97
C ASP A 22 2.21 12.14 -6.91
N LEU A 23 3.31 11.42 -7.15
CA LEU A 23 4.43 11.87 -7.97
C LEU A 23 4.38 11.29 -9.39
N CYS A 24 4.12 9.99 -9.51
CA CYS A 24 4.18 9.27 -10.78
C CYS A 24 3.32 8.00 -10.75
N HIS A 25 2.61 7.71 -11.85
CA HIS A 25 1.94 6.42 -12.06
C HIS A 25 2.75 5.47 -12.97
N HIS A 26 4.06 5.69 -13.08
CA HIS A 26 4.99 4.73 -13.67
C HIS A 26 4.73 4.34 -15.15
N CYS A 27 4.01 5.17 -15.92
CA CYS A 27 3.63 4.82 -17.30
C CYS A 27 4.76 4.95 -18.33
N GLY A 28 5.87 5.62 -17.99
CA GLY A 28 7.03 5.80 -18.87
C GLY A 28 6.83 6.70 -20.10
N ARG A 29 5.59 7.14 -20.40
CA ARG A 29 5.27 7.91 -21.63
C ARG A 29 6.07 9.20 -21.77
N CYS A 30 6.39 9.88 -20.67
CA CYS A 30 7.17 11.12 -20.73
C CYS A 30 8.60 10.88 -21.24
N VAL A 31 9.18 9.72 -20.95
CA VAL A 31 10.52 9.33 -21.40
C VAL A 31 10.47 8.70 -22.79
N LEU A 32 9.51 7.81 -23.03
CA LEU A 32 9.43 7.03 -24.27
C LEU A 32 8.80 7.79 -25.45
N GLU A 33 7.80 8.63 -25.16
CA GLU A 33 6.97 9.29 -26.18
C GLU A 33 7.07 10.82 -26.12
N GLY A 34 7.82 11.39 -25.15
CA GLY A 34 7.93 12.84 -24.97
C GLY A 34 6.63 13.51 -24.52
N ARG A 35 5.64 12.74 -24.01
CA ARG A 35 4.35 13.27 -23.54
C ARG A 35 3.92 12.65 -22.21
N LYS A 36 3.19 13.40 -21.39
CA LYS A 36 2.62 12.90 -20.12
C LYS A 36 1.41 12.00 -20.41
N GLY A 37 1.22 10.97 -19.59
CA GLY A 37 0.03 10.12 -19.65
C GLY A 37 -1.21 10.82 -19.09
N ASP A 38 -2.41 10.34 -19.45
CA ASP A 38 -3.68 11.03 -19.14
C ASP A 38 -3.98 11.14 -17.63
N LEU A 39 -3.44 10.20 -16.86
CA LEU A 39 -3.50 10.17 -15.39
C LEU A 39 -2.25 10.74 -14.72
N CYS A 40 -1.24 11.20 -15.46
CA CYS A 40 0.01 11.69 -14.87
C CYS A 40 -0.28 12.78 -13.81
N PRO A 41 0.33 12.71 -12.61
CA PRO A 41 0.18 13.76 -11.59
C PRO A 41 0.87 15.08 -11.95
N GLU A 42 1.70 15.05 -12.98
CA GLU A 42 2.48 16.18 -13.50
C GLU A 42 3.40 16.84 -12.46
N LYS A 43 3.84 16.10 -11.44
CA LYS A 43 4.71 16.60 -10.36
C LYS A 43 6.20 16.51 -10.64
N LEU A 44 6.60 15.67 -11.58
CA LEU A 44 8.00 15.40 -11.89
C LEU A 44 8.31 15.73 -13.35
N GLU A 45 9.51 16.25 -13.56
CA GLU A 45 10.10 16.39 -14.88
C GLU A 45 10.63 15.04 -15.39
N PRO A 46 10.67 14.80 -16.73
CA PRO A 46 11.08 13.52 -17.29
C PRO A 46 12.47 13.04 -16.84
N GLU A 47 13.40 13.95 -16.55
CA GLU A 47 14.76 13.63 -16.10
C GLU A 47 14.80 12.99 -14.70
N LYS A 48 13.71 13.12 -13.93
CA LYS A 48 13.55 12.44 -12.64
C LYS A 48 13.12 10.99 -12.79
N ILE A 49 12.72 10.57 -13.99
CA ILE A 49 12.19 9.23 -14.28
C ILE A 49 13.31 8.34 -14.82
N VAL A 50 13.58 7.25 -14.13
CA VAL A 50 14.60 6.26 -14.49
C VAL A 50 13.95 4.91 -14.82
N TYR A 51 14.64 4.07 -15.56
CA TYR A 51 14.25 2.68 -15.77
C TYR A 51 14.92 1.79 -14.72
N GLY A 52 14.13 1.02 -13.99
CA GLY A 52 14.62 0.07 -13.00
C GLY A 52 13.94 -1.30 -13.14
N PRO A 53 14.22 -2.23 -12.21
CA PRO A 53 13.66 -3.58 -12.23
C PRO A 53 12.13 -3.63 -12.22
N GLN A 54 11.47 -2.60 -11.67
CA GLN A 54 10.02 -2.48 -11.58
C GLN A 54 9.41 -1.61 -12.70
N GLY A 55 10.21 -1.19 -13.69
CA GLY A 55 9.77 -0.33 -14.80
C GLY A 55 10.20 1.13 -14.64
N TRP A 56 9.41 2.05 -15.21
CA TRP A 56 9.71 3.49 -15.23
C TRP A 56 9.21 4.18 -13.97
N GLY A 57 10.00 5.06 -13.36
CA GLY A 57 9.56 5.87 -12.24
C GLY A 57 10.69 6.68 -11.61
N PRO A 58 10.39 7.54 -10.63
CA PRO A 58 11.46 8.14 -9.81
C PRO A 58 12.13 7.08 -8.94
N ALA A 59 13.44 7.23 -8.73
CA ALA A 59 14.13 6.56 -7.64
C ALA A 59 13.97 7.41 -6.38
N ARG A 60 13.16 6.93 -5.43
CA ARG A 60 12.90 7.62 -4.15
C ARG A 60 13.94 7.20 -3.12
N ASN A 61 14.18 8.03 -2.10
CA ASN A 61 14.99 7.67 -0.93
C ASN A 61 14.27 6.70 0.04
N ILE A 62 13.67 5.62 -0.49
CA ILE A 62 12.93 4.63 0.27
C ILE A 62 13.35 3.24 -0.21
N VAL A 63 13.85 2.41 0.69
CA VAL A 63 14.07 0.98 0.48
C VAL A 63 12.87 0.24 1.05
N ALA A 64 12.09 -0.38 0.16
CA ALA A 64 10.92 -1.17 0.54
C ALA A 64 11.24 -2.66 0.53
N PHE A 65 10.92 -3.35 1.63
CA PHE A 65 10.97 -4.82 1.70
C PHE A 65 9.58 -5.40 1.47
N THR A 66 9.48 -6.24 0.44
CA THR A 66 8.24 -6.87 -0.02
C THR A 66 8.46 -8.36 -0.31
N GLY A 67 7.37 -9.13 -0.40
CA GLY A 67 7.40 -10.56 -0.72
C GLY A 67 7.38 -11.47 0.50
N GLY A 68 6.66 -12.61 0.39
CA GLY A 68 6.32 -13.41 1.58
C GLY A 68 5.68 -12.55 2.67
N ASP A 69 5.81 -12.95 3.94
CA ASP A 69 5.72 -11.96 5.02
C ASP A 69 7.10 -11.79 5.64
N VAL A 70 7.67 -10.61 5.41
CA VAL A 70 9.02 -10.25 5.85
C VAL A 70 9.14 -10.20 7.37
N THR A 71 8.07 -9.86 8.08
CA THR A 71 8.09 -9.72 9.55
C THR A 71 8.18 -11.06 10.27
N CYS A 72 7.94 -12.18 9.57
CA CYS A 72 8.21 -13.52 10.06
C CYS A 72 9.72 -13.84 10.17
N GLN A 73 10.59 -13.00 9.61
CA GLN A 73 12.04 -13.07 9.71
C GLN A 73 12.61 -11.79 10.35
N ALA A 74 12.01 -11.36 11.47
CA ALA A 74 12.32 -10.08 12.11
C ALA A 74 13.82 -9.84 12.36
N ASP A 75 14.57 -10.87 12.78
CA ASP A 75 16.01 -10.76 13.05
C ASP A 75 16.80 -10.25 11.83
N PHE A 76 16.51 -10.79 10.66
CA PHE A 76 17.15 -10.40 9.40
C PHE A 76 16.82 -8.94 9.05
N TYR A 77 15.54 -8.57 9.09
CA TYR A 77 15.13 -7.22 8.68
C TYR A 77 15.50 -6.14 9.71
N VAL A 78 15.65 -6.50 10.99
CA VAL A 78 16.28 -5.63 12.01
C VAL A 78 17.72 -5.32 11.63
N GLU A 79 18.54 -6.36 11.44
CA GLU A 79 19.97 -6.18 11.10
C GLU A 79 20.15 -5.41 9.77
N VAL A 80 19.31 -5.70 8.77
CA VAL A 80 19.37 -4.99 7.48
C VAL A 80 18.99 -3.52 7.64
N SER A 81 17.97 -3.21 8.44
CA SER A 81 17.55 -1.82 8.66
C SER A 81 18.64 -1.02 9.36
N GLU A 82 19.29 -1.59 10.38
CA GLU A 82 20.43 -0.98 11.07
C GLU A 82 21.56 -0.65 10.09
N LYS A 83 21.95 -1.62 9.24
CA LYS A 83 23.00 -1.41 8.23
C LYS A 83 22.63 -0.33 7.22
N ILE A 84 21.36 -0.24 6.80
CA ILE A 84 20.91 0.82 5.88
C ILE A 84 21.07 2.19 6.57
N LYS A 85 20.67 2.31 7.84
CA LYS A 85 20.76 3.57 8.60
C LYS A 85 22.20 3.98 8.91
N ASP A 86 23.08 3.02 9.15
CA ASP A 86 24.51 3.25 9.34
C ASP A 86 25.17 3.81 8.08
N GLN A 87 24.74 3.34 6.89
CA GLN A 87 25.27 3.82 5.61
C GLN A 87 24.66 5.16 5.20
N CYS A 88 23.33 5.32 5.29
CA CYS A 88 22.64 6.55 4.89
C CYS A 88 21.43 6.86 5.78
N LYS A 89 21.58 7.88 6.65
CA LYS A 89 20.50 8.34 7.54
C LYS A 89 19.29 8.96 6.82
N LYS A 90 19.44 9.34 5.55
CA LYS A 90 18.38 9.95 4.74
C LYS A 90 17.58 8.92 3.94
N MET A 91 17.97 7.65 3.98
CA MET A 91 17.23 6.56 3.37
C MET A 91 16.14 6.08 4.33
N TRP A 92 14.90 5.99 3.86
CA TRP A 92 13.79 5.47 4.64
C TRP A 92 13.61 3.97 4.40
N VAL A 93 13.21 3.24 5.43
CA VAL A 93 12.93 1.81 5.36
C VAL A 93 11.43 1.58 5.51
N LEU A 94 10.82 1.02 4.47
CA LEU A 94 9.41 0.64 4.41
C LEU A 94 9.29 -0.88 4.46
N ILE A 95 8.43 -1.39 5.33
CA ILE A 95 8.10 -2.82 5.41
C ILE A 95 6.67 -3.06 4.90
N GLU A 96 6.53 -3.86 3.84
CA GLU A 96 5.24 -4.43 3.45
C GLU A 96 5.01 -5.74 4.21
N THR A 97 3.85 -5.90 4.84
CA THR A 97 3.55 -7.06 5.68
C THR A 97 2.05 -7.31 5.81
N ASN A 98 1.67 -8.56 6.04
CA ASN A 98 0.31 -8.92 6.45
C ASN A 98 0.06 -8.73 7.96
N GLY A 99 1.08 -8.31 8.72
CA GLY A 99 0.99 -7.93 10.13
C GLY A 99 1.18 -9.07 11.13
N PHE A 100 1.24 -10.33 10.69
CA PHE A 100 1.28 -11.46 11.62
C PHE A 100 2.51 -11.47 12.54
N GLY A 101 3.67 -11.07 12.01
CA GLY A 101 4.93 -10.97 12.75
C GLY A 101 5.10 -9.68 13.56
N LEU A 102 4.12 -8.76 13.53
CA LEU A 102 4.19 -7.47 14.24
C LEU A 102 3.75 -7.58 15.70
N THR A 103 4.38 -8.50 16.44
CA THR A 103 4.24 -8.54 17.90
C THR A 103 4.79 -7.26 18.53
N PRO A 104 4.37 -6.87 19.74
CA PRO A 104 4.91 -5.70 20.43
C PRO A 104 6.45 -5.71 20.51
N GLN A 105 7.04 -6.88 20.79
CA GLN A 105 8.48 -7.05 20.87
C GLN A 105 9.16 -6.81 19.51
N ASN A 106 8.58 -7.31 18.41
CA ASN A 106 9.16 -7.09 17.09
C ASN A 106 9.01 -5.63 16.66
N LEU A 107 7.89 -4.98 16.96
CA LEU A 107 7.72 -3.55 16.70
C LEU A 107 8.74 -2.70 17.46
N ASP A 108 9.05 -3.01 18.73
CA ASP A 108 10.10 -2.32 19.50
C ASP A 108 11.49 -2.49 18.87
N ARG A 109 11.77 -3.70 18.38
CA ARG A 109 13.04 -4.01 17.69
C ARG A 109 13.16 -3.28 16.36
N PHE A 110 12.10 -3.27 15.55
CA PHE A 110 12.08 -2.54 14.29
C PHE A 110 12.21 -1.02 14.50
N GLN A 111 11.62 -0.49 15.57
CA GLN A 111 11.75 0.92 15.93
C GLN A 111 13.22 1.25 16.24
N SER A 112 13.85 0.42 17.06
CA SER A 112 15.27 0.56 17.43
C SER A 112 16.21 0.43 16.23
N ALA A 113 15.85 -0.44 15.28
CA ALA A 113 16.60 -0.67 14.04
C ALA A 113 16.44 0.44 12.99
N GLY A 114 15.53 1.39 13.23
CA GLY A 114 15.27 2.50 12.31
C GLY A 114 14.34 2.16 11.14
N VAL A 115 13.41 1.21 11.30
CA VAL A 115 12.28 1.11 10.36
C VAL A 115 11.45 2.40 10.46
N ASP A 116 11.01 2.94 9.33
CA ASP A 116 10.30 4.21 9.30
C ASP A 116 8.81 4.06 9.12
N SER A 117 8.42 3.09 8.30
CA SER A 117 7.04 2.96 7.83
C SER A 117 6.61 1.54 7.54
N TYR A 118 5.29 1.35 7.56
CA TYR A 118 4.63 0.08 7.25
C TYR A 118 3.56 0.24 6.18
N TRP A 119 3.58 -0.70 5.23
CA TRP A 119 2.48 -0.98 4.32
C TRP A 119 1.78 -2.25 4.79
N LEU A 120 0.72 -2.07 5.59
CA LEU A 120 0.06 -3.16 6.30
C LEU A 120 -1.13 -3.69 5.50
N ASP A 121 -1.10 -4.98 5.17
CA ASP A 121 -2.16 -5.68 4.45
C ASP A 121 -3.04 -6.52 5.39
N ILE A 122 -4.19 -5.96 5.75
CA ILE A 122 -5.19 -6.64 6.57
C ILE A 122 -6.09 -7.46 5.65
N LYS A 123 -5.82 -8.76 5.55
CA LYS A 123 -6.46 -9.66 4.58
C LYS A 123 -7.96 -9.87 4.80
N ALA A 124 -8.43 -9.85 6.05
CA ALA A 124 -9.84 -10.00 6.42
C ALA A 124 -10.06 -9.60 7.89
N TYR A 125 -11.26 -9.13 8.22
CA TYR A 125 -11.64 -8.78 9.59
C TYR A 125 -12.25 -9.97 10.34
N ASP A 126 -13.09 -10.76 9.66
CA ASP A 126 -13.69 -11.95 10.23
C ASP A 126 -12.61 -13.04 10.45
N PRO A 127 -12.47 -13.57 11.68
CA PRO A 127 -11.42 -14.53 12.00
C PRO A 127 -11.56 -15.86 11.26
N LYS A 128 -12.77 -16.25 10.83
CA LYS A 128 -12.98 -17.49 10.06
C LYS A 128 -12.55 -17.30 8.61
N ILE A 129 -12.87 -16.16 8.00
CA ILE A 129 -12.40 -15.80 6.65
C ILE A 129 -10.88 -15.68 6.67
N TYR A 130 -10.31 -14.93 7.62
CA TYR A 130 -8.87 -14.76 7.75
C TYR A 130 -8.16 -16.10 7.92
N LYS A 131 -8.63 -16.98 8.81
CA LYS A 131 -8.04 -18.30 9.01
C LYS A 131 -8.08 -19.16 7.75
N LYS A 132 -9.13 -19.07 6.93
CA LYS A 132 -9.19 -19.80 5.65
C LYS A 132 -8.19 -19.28 4.62
N LEU A 133 -7.99 -17.95 4.55
CA LEU A 133 -7.09 -17.32 3.59
C LEU A 133 -5.62 -17.41 4.02
N CYS A 134 -5.34 -17.21 5.30
CA CYS A 134 -4.00 -17.00 5.84
C CYS A 134 -3.51 -18.15 6.73
N GLY A 135 -4.39 -19.03 7.19
CA GLY A 135 -4.03 -20.18 8.03
C GLY A 135 -3.79 -19.86 9.51
N THR A 136 -3.89 -18.60 9.93
CA THR A 136 -3.59 -18.13 11.29
C THR A 136 -4.73 -17.28 11.90
N SER A 137 -4.55 -16.78 13.11
CA SER A 137 -5.46 -15.78 13.72
C SER A 137 -5.12 -14.37 13.24
N ASN A 138 -6.13 -13.49 13.16
CA ASN A 138 -5.95 -12.08 12.84
C ASN A 138 -5.82 -11.16 14.07
N GLU A 139 -5.80 -11.69 15.28
CA GLU A 139 -5.72 -10.88 16.51
C GLU A 139 -4.53 -9.92 16.51
N THR A 140 -3.32 -10.42 16.25
CA THR A 140 -2.11 -9.59 16.13
C THR A 140 -2.24 -8.56 15.01
N VAL A 141 -2.84 -8.96 13.89
CA VAL A 141 -2.98 -8.11 12.69
C VAL A 141 -3.95 -6.95 12.92
N LEU A 142 -5.07 -7.20 13.59
CA LEU A 142 -6.06 -6.18 13.93
C LEU A 142 -5.57 -5.25 15.05
N ALA A 143 -4.65 -5.71 15.91
CA ALA A 143 -3.99 -4.86 16.91
C ALA A 143 -2.83 -4.03 16.34
N ALA A 144 -2.26 -4.44 15.19
CA ALA A 144 -1.05 -3.84 14.62
C ALA A 144 -1.19 -2.33 14.32
N PRO A 145 -2.30 -1.79 13.76
CA PRO A 145 -2.40 -0.37 13.45
C PRO A 145 -2.11 0.54 14.64
N ALA A 146 -2.71 0.26 15.81
CA ALA A 146 -2.47 1.02 17.03
C ALA A 146 -1.01 0.87 17.49
N GLY A 147 -0.50 -0.37 17.55
CA GLY A 147 0.87 -0.65 17.98
C GLY A 147 1.95 0.00 17.10
N ILE A 148 1.68 0.15 15.80
CA ILE A 148 2.54 0.85 14.84
C ILE A 148 2.52 2.36 15.10
N VAL A 149 1.33 2.97 15.20
CA VAL A 149 1.20 4.42 15.39
C VAL A 149 1.74 4.86 16.75
N ASP A 150 1.51 4.08 17.82
CA ASP A 150 2.01 4.37 19.17
C ASP A 150 3.55 4.46 19.24
N ARG A 151 4.25 3.75 18.34
CA ARG A 151 5.72 3.79 18.20
C ARG A 151 6.21 4.87 17.22
N GLY A 152 5.28 5.64 16.67
CA GLY A 152 5.57 6.79 15.81
C GLY A 152 5.98 6.43 14.39
N PHE A 153 5.76 5.19 13.93
CA PHE A 153 5.97 4.82 12.53
C PHE A 153 4.93 5.49 11.62
N ALA A 154 5.29 5.78 10.38
CA ALA A 154 4.29 6.11 9.36
C ALA A 154 3.56 4.83 8.94
N LEU A 155 2.24 4.91 8.78
CA LEU A 155 1.42 3.74 8.46
C LEU A 155 0.54 4.05 7.26
N GLU A 156 0.51 3.12 6.31
CA GLU A 156 -0.58 2.97 5.36
C GLU A 156 -1.18 1.56 5.50
N VAL A 157 -2.48 1.46 5.27
CA VAL A 157 -3.20 0.18 5.32
C VAL A 157 -3.74 -0.15 3.94
N LEU A 158 -3.72 -1.42 3.58
CA LEU A 158 -4.38 -1.93 2.40
C LEU A 158 -5.27 -3.12 2.76
N SER A 159 -6.32 -3.34 1.99
CA SER A 159 -7.05 -4.61 1.95
C SER A 159 -7.54 -4.88 0.54
N LEU A 160 -7.63 -6.16 0.18
CA LEU A 160 -8.18 -6.56 -1.11
C LEU A 160 -9.71 -6.62 -1.04
N TYR A 161 -10.38 -6.22 -2.13
CA TYR A 161 -11.74 -6.66 -2.40
C TYR A 161 -11.69 -8.01 -3.12
N ILE A 162 -12.17 -9.06 -2.47
CA ILE A 162 -12.24 -10.42 -3.02
C ILE A 162 -13.72 -10.85 -3.01
N PRO A 163 -14.38 -10.95 -4.18
CA PRO A 163 -15.78 -11.39 -4.25
C PRO A 163 -16.01 -12.70 -3.50
N ASN A 164 -17.12 -12.80 -2.74
CA ASN A 164 -17.48 -13.92 -1.85
C ASN A 164 -16.57 -14.17 -0.63
N TRP A 165 -15.49 -13.41 -0.45
CA TRP A 165 -14.53 -13.60 0.65
C TRP A 165 -14.36 -12.34 1.49
N VAL A 166 -13.96 -11.25 0.86
CA VAL A 166 -13.64 -9.97 1.50
C VAL A 166 -14.35 -8.89 0.70
N GLU A 167 -15.59 -8.62 1.08
CA GLU A 167 -16.45 -7.65 0.40
C GLU A 167 -16.61 -6.38 1.24
N VAL A 168 -17.56 -5.53 0.88
CA VAL A 168 -17.76 -4.20 1.44
C VAL A 168 -17.83 -4.20 2.97
N GLU A 169 -18.52 -5.19 3.55
CA GLU A 169 -18.74 -5.31 5.00
C GLU A 169 -17.44 -5.61 5.75
N GLU A 170 -16.52 -6.36 5.15
CA GLU A 170 -15.21 -6.62 5.75
C GLU A 170 -14.33 -5.37 5.66
N LEU A 171 -14.28 -4.73 4.48
CA LEU A 171 -13.53 -3.50 4.26
C LEU A 171 -14.00 -2.36 5.17
N GLU A 172 -15.30 -2.23 5.41
CA GLU A 172 -15.87 -1.24 6.33
C GLU A 172 -15.38 -1.45 7.76
N LYS A 173 -15.35 -2.69 8.25
CA LYS A 173 -14.87 -2.99 9.61
C LYS A 173 -13.38 -2.70 9.76
N ILE A 174 -12.56 -3.07 8.77
CA ILE A 174 -11.13 -2.76 8.76
C ILE A 174 -10.95 -1.23 8.74
N ALA A 175 -11.66 -0.53 7.87
CA ALA A 175 -11.58 0.93 7.76
C ALA A 175 -12.01 1.65 9.05
N LYS A 176 -13.07 1.18 9.73
CA LYS A 176 -13.47 1.70 11.04
C LYS A 176 -12.38 1.51 12.09
N LEU A 177 -11.80 0.32 12.16
CA LEU A 177 -10.68 0.04 13.08
C LEU A 177 -9.49 0.98 12.82
N VAL A 178 -9.15 1.22 11.56
CA VAL A 178 -8.06 2.15 11.20
C VAL A 178 -8.44 3.60 11.54
N ALA A 179 -9.68 4.01 11.26
CA ALA A 179 -10.17 5.36 11.53
C ALA A 179 -10.28 5.68 13.03
N GLU A 180 -10.47 4.66 13.88
CA GLU A 180 -10.41 4.76 15.34
C GLU A 180 -8.99 5.04 15.84
N VAL A 181 -7.96 4.54 15.15
CA VAL A 181 -6.54 4.83 15.45
C VAL A 181 -6.18 6.23 14.96
N ASP A 182 -6.31 6.50 13.67
CA ASP A 182 -6.12 7.83 13.09
C ASP A 182 -6.80 7.92 11.71
N LYS A 183 -7.66 8.93 11.54
CA LYS A 183 -8.38 9.19 10.29
C LYS A 183 -7.46 9.60 9.13
N ASN A 184 -6.23 10.00 9.41
CA ASN A 184 -5.24 10.40 8.40
C ASN A 184 -4.44 9.21 7.84
N ILE A 185 -4.54 8.01 8.44
CA ILE A 185 -3.90 6.81 7.90
C ILE A 185 -4.47 6.56 6.50
N PRO A 186 -3.63 6.54 5.45
CA PRO A 186 -4.10 6.27 4.11
C PRO A 186 -4.56 4.81 3.98
N PHE A 187 -5.62 4.61 3.19
CA PHE A 187 -6.21 3.28 2.98
C PHE A 187 -6.31 2.95 1.50
N THR A 188 -5.74 1.81 1.08
CA THR A 188 -5.87 1.33 -0.30
C THR A 188 -6.79 0.13 -0.39
N ILE A 189 -7.78 0.19 -1.29
CA ILE A 189 -8.58 -0.98 -1.66
C ILE A 189 -8.02 -1.53 -2.96
N LEU A 190 -7.46 -2.74 -2.92
CA LEU A 190 -6.93 -3.40 -4.11
C LEU A 190 -7.98 -4.32 -4.72
N ALA A 191 -8.18 -4.22 -6.04
CA ALA A 191 -8.99 -5.21 -6.74
C ALA A 191 -8.24 -6.54 -6.83
N PHE A 192 -8.90 -7.61 -6.39
CA PHE A 192 -8.38 -8.97 -6.52
C PHE A 192 -8.24 -9.39 -7.98
N PHE A 193 -7.19 -10.16 -8.27
CA PHE A 193 -7.00 -10.83 -9.56
C PHE A 193 -6.79 -12.34 -9.31
N PRO A 194 -7.62 -13.21 -9.90
CA PRO A 194 -7.57 -14.66 -9.70
C PRO A 194 -6.25 -15.28 -10.17
N MET A 195 -5.50 -15.88 -9.25
CA MET A 195 -4.24 -16.57 -9.55
C MET A 195 -4.02 -17.78 -8.63
N TYR A 196 -3.10 -18.66 -9.03
CA TYR A 196 -2.65 -19.81 -8.25
C TYR A 196 -3.84 -20.67 -7.74
N LYS A 197 -3.97 -20.84 -6.42
CA LYS A 197 -5.03 -21.64 -5.78
C LYS A 197 -6.41 -20.97 -5.77
N MET A 198 -6.51 -19.68 -6.12
CA MET A 198 -7.76 -18.93 -6.18
C MET A 198 -8.12 -18.55 -7.63
N LYS A 199 -7.63 -19.30 -8.62
CA LYS A 199 -7.86 -19.04 -10.06
C LYS A 199 -9.33 -19.18 -10.49
N ASP A 200 -10.12 -19.94 -9.73
CA ASP A 200 -11.54 -20.21 -10.05
C ASP A 200 -12.47 -19.14 -9.45
N GLU A 201 -11.91 -18.20 -8.68
CA GLU A 201 -12.62 -17.00 -8.22
C GLU A 201 -12.66 -15.94 -9.34
N ARG A 202 -13.49 -14.90 -9.16
CA ARG A 202 -13.58 -13.78 -10.12
C ARG A 202 -12.93 -12.51 -9.56
N SER A 203 -12.45 -11.64 -10.45
CA SER A 203 -12.13 -10.26 -10.10
C SER A 203 -13.41 -9.47 -9.76
N PRO A 204 -13.33 -8.41 -8.94
CA PRO A 204 -14.45 -7.51 -8.72
C PRO A 204 -14.76 -6.68 -9.97
N ASN A 205 -16.01 -6.24 -10.08
CA ASN A 205 -16.45 -5.29 -11.11
C ASN A 205 -16.38 -3.85 -10.61
N LEU A 206 -16.56 -2.88 -11.53
CA LEU A 206 -16.51 -1.45 -11.21
C LEU A 206 -17.46 -1.05 -10.08
N MET A 207 -18.71 -1.50 -10.12
CA MET A 207 -19.71 -1.10 -9.13
C MET A 207 -19.39 -1.62 -7.74
N GLU A 208 -18.82 -2.81 -7.62
CA GLU A 208 -18.33 -3.36 -6.36
C GLU A 208 -17.21 -2.50 -5.77
N MET A 209 -16.23 -2.13 -6.59
CA MET A 209 -15.11 -1.29 -6.15
C MET A 209 -15.56 0.12 -5.76
N LEU A 210 -16.49 0.72 -6.51
CA LEU A 210 -17.05 2.04 -6.18
C LEU A 210 -17.89 2.02 -4.89
N LYS A 211 -18.67 0.95 -4.67
CA LYS A 211 -19.41 0.75 -3.42
C LYS A 211 -18.46 0.59 -2.24
N ALA A 212 -17.40 -0.19 -2.39
CA ALA A 212 -16.36 -0.36 -1.38
C ALA A 212 -15.68 0.97 -1.05
N TYR A 213 -15.23 1.72 -2.07
CA TYR A 213 -14.64 3.05 -1.89
C TYR A 213 -15.55 4.00 -1.10
N SER A 214 -16.82 4.10 -1.51
CA SER A 214 -17.78 5.02 -0.87
C SER A 214 -18.05 4.62 0.58
N THR A 215 -18.12 3.32 0.88
CA THR A 215 -18.35 2.81 2.23
C THR A 215 -17.13 3.04 3.13
N VAL A 216 -15.92 2.75 2.64
CA VAL A 216 -14.67 3.05 3.35
C VAL A 216 -14.54 4.56 3.60
N LYS A 217 -14.88 5.40 2.62
CA LYS A 217 -14.88 6.87 2.77
C LYS A 217 -15.86 7.35 3.83
N ALA A 218 -17.02 6.71 3.96
CA ALA A 218 -18.02 7.05 4.96
C ALA A 218 -17.55 6.78 6.41
N THR A 219 -16.50 5.95 6.62
CA THR A 219 -15.90 5.74 7.96
C THR A 219 -15.13 6.97 8.48
N GLY A 220 -14.83 7.93 7.60
CA GLY A 220 -14.18 9.19 7.96
C GLY A 220 -12.69 9.27 7.65
N LEU A 221 -12.09 8.19 7.12
CA LEU A 221 -10.72 8.19 6.57
C LEU A 221 -10.57 9.26 5.48
N LYS A 222 -9.41 9.94 5.49
CA LYS A 222 -9.16 11.11 4.62
C LYS A 222 -8.60 10.76 3.26
N THR A 223 -7.74 9.75 3.19
CA THR A 223 -7.02 9.37 1.98
C THR A 223 -7.36 7.93 1.63
N ILE A 224 -8.07 7.72 0.52
CA ILE A 224 -8.47 6.40 0.06
C ILE A 224 -8.13 6.28 -1.41
N LYS A 225 -7.45 5.20 -1.81
CA LYS A 225 -7.14 4.91 -3.21
C LYS A 225 -7.65 3.54 -3.64
N LEU A 226 -8.04 3.44 -4.91
CA LEU A 226 -8.34 2.19 -5.59
C LEU A 226 -7.15 1.77 -6.43
N GLY A 227 -6.60 0.58 -6.18
CA GLY A 227 -5.50 0.02 -6.97
C GLY A 227 -5.94 -1.16 -7.84
N ASN A 228 -5.04 -1.62 -8.71
CA ASN A 228 -5.31 -2.68 -9.70
C ASN A 228 -6.47 -2.35 -10.66
N MET A 229 -6.55 -1.10 -11.13
CA MET A 229 -7.63 -0.63 -12.03
C MET A 229 -7.92 -1.56 -13.21
N GLY A 230 -6.90 -2.14 -13.83
CA GLY A 230 -7.06 -3.05 -14.97
C GLY A 230 -7.93 -4.29 -14.67
N GLN A 231 -8.20 -4.59 -13.39
CA GLN A 231 -9.08 -5.68 -12.99
C GLN A 231 -10.56 -5.34 -13.12
N PHE A 232 -10.96 -4.09 -12.90
CA PHE A 232 -12.37 -3.68 -12.82
C PHE A 232 -12.76 -2.55 -13.79
N VAL A 233 -11.79 -1.89 -14.43
CA VAL A 233 -11.99 -0.91 -15.50
C VAL A 233 -11.67 -1.57 -16.84
N LYS A 234 -12.68 -1.76 -17.70
CA LYS A 234 -12.52 -2.47 -18.98
C LYS A 234 -12.73 -1.57 -20.19
N THR A 235 -13.41 -0.44 -20.01
CA THR A 235 -13.75 0.50 -21.08
C THR A 235 -13.42 1.94 -20.69
N ASN A 236 -13.38 2.84 -21.67
CA ASN A 236 -13.27 4.28 -21.41
C ASN A 236 -14.49 4.82 -20.64
N GLN A 237 -15.65 4.19 -20.80
CA GLN A 237 -16.84 4.55 -20.03
C GLN A 237 -16.64 4.20 -18.55
N ASP A 238 -16.09 3.03 -18.23
CA ASP A 238 -15.75 2.64 -16.86
C ASP A 238 -14.78 3.63 -16.23
N LEU A 239 -13.74 4.04 -16.99
CA LEU A 239 -12.76 5.02 -16.52
C LEU A 239 -13.41 6.38 -16.21
N ASN A 240 -14.29 6.86 -17.09
CA ASN A 240 -15.01 8.11 -16.86
C ASN A 240 -15.91 8.04 -15.62
N ILE A 241 -16.62 6.92 -15.43
CA ILE A 241 -17.45 6.69 -14.25
C ILE A 241 -16.56 6.68 -12.99
N LEU A 242 -15.47 5.91 -13.00
CA LEU A 242 -14.52 5.84 -11.90
C LEU A 242 -14.03 7.23 -11.49
N LEU A 243 -13.49 7.99 -12.44
CA LEU A 243 -12.94 9.32 -12.19
C LEU A 243 -13.99 10.31 -11.68
N SER A 244 -15.24 10.20 -12.12
CA SER A 244 -16.32 11.07 -11.64
C SER A 244 -16.72 10.80 -10.17
N VAL A 245 -16.42 9.61 -9.65
CA VAL A 245 -16.74 9.22 -8.27
C VAL A 245 -15.55 9.39 -7.32
N VAL A 246 -14.36 8.95 -7.74
CA VAL A 246 -13.18 8.88 -6.85
C VAL A 246 -12.15 9.99 -7.10
N GLY A 247 -12.28 10.75 -8.19
CA GLY A 247 -11.28 11.72 -8.63
C GLY A 247 -10.02 11.06 -9.20
N LYS A 248 -9.04 11.86 -9.62
CA LYS A 248 -7.73 11.32 -10.06
C LYS A 248 -6.87 10.92 -8.85
N GLU A 249 -7.00 11.65 -7.76
CA GLU A 249 -6.33 11.42 -6.49
C GLU A 249 -6.75 10.12 -5.80
N GLY A 250 -7.94 9.61 -6.11
CA GLY A 250 -8.44 8.32 -5.63
C GLY A 250 -7.87 7.12 -6.40
N ILE A 251 -6.96 7.33 -7.35
CA ILE A 251 -6.35 6.28 -8.15
C ILE A 251 -4.95 5.94 -7.61
N GLY A 252 -4.74 4.67 -7.29
CA GLY A 252 -3.45 4.09 -6.90
C GLY A 252 -2.63 3.62 -8.08
#